data_AF-A0A1R1XSJ2-F1
#
_entry.id   AF-A0A1R1XSJ2-F1
#
_cell.length_a   1.000
_cell.length_b   1.000
_cell.length_c   1.000
_cell.angle_alpha   90.00
_cell.angle_beta   90.00
_cell.angle_gamma   90.00
#
_symmetry.space_group_name_H-M   'P 1'
#
loop_
_entity.id
_entity.type
_entity.pdbx_description
1 polymer ?
#
loop_
_entity_poly.entity_id
_entity_poly.type
_entity_poly.pdbx_seq_one_letter_code
_entity_poly.pdbx_strand_id
1 'polypeptide(L)'
;MNSKWDVSGTIKNNKNKVRKAVYAAYSFLRRTDVLTALKIKFINSVLLPIGCYGGEKFGMSEARCKPIKSEIDKAIRMVANVGKSAAMERIRDELGITSVFMRTSTARERAYHKWPTSKTWIADLIKAPMKARMVTWLQPLGKSPIYDDRPVHTDADQLWQIFYTFEFQRSPVGTNWKTPWG
;
A
#
# COMPACT_ATOMS: atom_id res chain seq x y z
N MET A 1 8.23 6.29 20.77
CA MET A 1 8.33 5.27 19.68
C MET A 1 9.32 4.21 20.13
N ASN A 2 9.03 2.92 19.89
CA ASN A 2 9.98 1.85 20.22
C ASN A 2 11.22 2.01 19.33
N SER A 3 12.37 2.36 19.94
CA SER A 3 13.64 2.63 19.25
C SER A 3 14.21 1.41 18.51
N LYS A 4 13.68 0.20 18.78
CA LYS A 4 14.08 -1.03 18.08
C LYS A 4 13.70 -1.05 16.61
N TRP A 5 12.69 -0.29 16.19
CA TRP A 5 12.20 -0.31 14.81
C TRP A 5 12.58 1.00 14.10
N ASP A 6 13.69 1.01 13.38
CA ASP A 6 14.12 2.16 12.58
C ASP A 6 13.22 2.32 11.33
N VAL A 7 12.04 2.89 11.57
CA VAL A 7 11.05 3.22 10.54
C VAL A 7 11.60 4.31 9.62
N SER A 8 12.30 5.30 10.18
CA SER A 8 12.93 6.40 9.44
C SER A 8 13.93 5.91 8.40
N GLY A 9 14.86 5.04 8.79
CA GLY A 9 15.86 4.47 7.90
C GLY A 9 15.23 3.60 6.82
N THR A 10 14.19 2.82 7.16
CA THR A 10 13.43 2.05 6.17
C THR A 10 12.81 2.96 5.11
N ILE A 11 12.11 4.04 5.52
CA ILE A 11 11.49 4.99 4.60
C ILE A 11 12.55 5.69 3.73
N LYS A 12 13.66 6.13 4.33
CA LYS A 12 14.76 6.79 3.63
C LYS A 12 15.40 5.86 2.58
N ASN A 13 15.62 4.60 2.95
CA ASN A 13 16.16 3.58 2.05
C ASN A 13 15.20 3.31 0.88
N ASN A 14 13.93 3.07 1.16
CA ASN A 14 12.93 2.81 0.12
C ASN A 14 12.79 4.00 -0.83
N LYS A 15 12.73 5.23 -0.31
CA LYS A 15 12.75 6.45 -1.11
C LYS A 15 13.95 6.46 -2.06
N ASN A 16 15.16 6.18 -1.55
CA ASN A 16 16.36 6.18 -2.36
C ASN A 16 16.36 5.08 -3.43
N LYS A 17 15.84 3.88 -3.11
CA LYS A 17 15.70 2.78 -4.08
C LYS A 17 14.69 3.12 -5.18
N VAL A 18 13.53 3.68 -4.82
CA VAL A 18 12.54 4.16 -5.80
C VAL A 18 13.18 5.23 -6.68
N ARG A 19 13.85 6.22 -6.08
CA ARG A 19 14.53 7.29 -6.81
C ARG A 19 15.52 6.71 -7.83
N LYS A 20 16.41 5.80 -7.41
CA LYS A 20 17.37 5.14 -8.30
C LYS A 20 16.67 4.38 -9.45
N ALA A 21 15.61 3.64 -9.15
CA ALA A 21 14.83 2.91 -10.15
C ALA A 21 14.16 3.84 -11.17
N VAL A 22 13.61 4.97 -10.71
CA VAL A 22 13.02 6.00 -11.59
C VAL A 22 14.09 6.61 -12.51
N TYR A 23 15.27 6.94 -11.98
CA TYR A 23 16.36 7.47 -12.80
C TYR A 23 16.88 6.44 -13.82
N ALA A 24 17.01 5.17 -13.43
CA ALA A 24 17.40 4.11 -14.35
C ALA A 24 16.39 3.90 -15.48
N ALA A 25 15.09 4.02 -15.18
CA ALA A 25 14.01 3.90 -16.16
C ALA A 25 13.64 5.23 -16.85
N TYR A 26 14.40 6.31 -16.64
CA TYR A 26 14.00 7.66 -17.06
C TYR A 26 13.76 7.76 -18.57
N SER A 27 14.66 7.21 -19.38
CA SER A 27 14.55 7.18 -20.84
C SER A 27 13.30 6.42 -21.29
N PHE A 28 13.00 5.28 -20.67
CA PHE A 28 11.80 4.48 -20.93
C PHE A 28 10.50 5.22 -20.56
N LEU A 29 10.47 5.87 -19.39
CA LEU A 29 9.26 6.57 -18.92
C LEU A 29 8.93 7.80 -19.77
N ARG A 30 9.94 8.51 -20.28
CA ARG A 30 9.77 9.76 -21.04
C ARG A 30 9.49 9.56 -22.54
N ARG A 31 9.78 8.38 -23.09
CA ARG A 31 9.58 8.05 -24.51
C ARG A 31 8.11 8.10 -24.94
N THR A 32 7.74 8.93 -25.90
CA THR A 32 6.32 9.09 -26.35
C THR A 32 5.83 7.96 -27.24
N ASP A 33 6.75 7.22 -27.85
CA ASP A 33 6.50 6.09 -28.75
C ASP A 33 6.17 4.77 -28.03
N VAL A 34 6.45 4.70 -26.72
CA VAL A 34 6.11 3.55 -25.88
C VAL A 34 4.70 3.69 -25.31
N LEU A 35 3.88 2.65 -25.50
CA LEU A 35 2.51 2.58 -24.96
C LEU A 35 2.46 2.90 -23.45
N THR A 36 1.60 3.85 -23.08
CA THR A 36 1.40 4.28 -21.69
C THR A 36 1.03 3.11 -20.78
N ALA A 37 0.26 2.13 -21.27
CA ALA A 37 -0.11 0.93 -20.53
C ALA A 37 1.11 0.12 -20.03
N LEU A 38 2.19 0.03 -20.83
CA LEU A 38 3.42 -0.65 -20.41
C LEU A 38 4.13 0.10 -19.29
N LYS A 39 4.14 1.44 -19.35
CA LYS A 39 4.73 2.29 -18.33
C LYS A 39 3.93 2.23 -17.01
N ILE A 40 2.60 2.19 -17.09
CA ILE A 40 1.72 1.99 -15.93
C ILE A 40 2.02 0.63 -15.29
N LYS A 41 2.11 -0.45 -16.10
CA LYS A 41 2.46 -1.78 -15.60
C LYS A 41 3.83 -1.78 -14.92
N PHE A 42 4.82 -1.07 -15.46
CA PHE A 42 6.13 -0.90 -14.81
C PHE A 42 6.02 -0.20 -13.45
N ILE A 43 5.22 0.87 -13.33
CA ILE A 43 4.99 1.54 -12.04
C ILE A 43 4.37 0.58 -11.03
N ASN A 44 3.33 -0.16 -11.42
CA ASN A 44 2.61 -1.09 -10.55
C ASN A 44 3.43 -2.31 -10.11
N SER A 45 4.26 -2.85 -11.02
CA SER A 45 5.04 -4.06 -10.77
C SER A 45 6.43 -3.82 -10.19
N VAL A 46 7.05 -2.66 -10.46
CA VAL A 46 8.44 -2.38 -10.05
C VAL A 46 8.49 -1.26 -9.01
N LEU A 47 8.03 -0.06 -9.36
CA LEU A 47 8.22 1.11 -8.49
C LEU A 47 7.41 1.03 -7.20
N LEU A 48 6.14 0.61 -7.30
CA LEU A 48 5.26 0.48 -6.13
C LEU A 48 5.77 -0.57 -5.12
N PRO A 49 6.16 -1.80 -5.52
CA PRO A 49 6.73 -2.78 -4.59
C PRO A 49 8.05 -2.31 -3.95
N ILE A 50 8.93 -1.64 -4.70
CA ILE A 50 10.18 -1.09 -4.15
C ILE A 50 9.89 -0.03 -3.08
N GLY A 51 8.91 0.84 -3.32
CA GLY A 51 8.53 1.88 -2.36
C GLY A 51 7.79 1.33 -1.13
N CYS A 52 6.89 0.38 -1.34
CA CYS A 52 5.99 -0.13 -0.29
C CYS A 52 6.61 -1.29 0.52
N TYR A 53 7.86 -1.65 0.28
CA TYR A 53 8.52 -2.72 1.02
C TYR A 53 8.54 -2.44 2.54
N GLY A 54 8.05 -3.37 3.35
CA GLY A 54 7.91 -3.17 4.79
C GLY A 54 6.81 -2.17 5.16
N GLY A 55 5.81 -2.00 4.29
CA GLY A 55 4.66 -1.12 4.48
C GLY A 55 3.87 -1.40 5.76
N GLU A 56 3.96 -2.61 6.31
CA GLU A 56 3.42 -2.97 7.63
C GLU A 56 3.98 -2.05 8.72
N LYS A 57 5.27 -1.68 8.63
CA LYS A 57 5.97 -0.86 9.63
C LYS A 57 5.48 0.58 9.65
N PHE A 58 5.25 1.18 8.49
CA PHE A 58 5.01 2.62 8.37
C PHE A 58 3.64 3.00 7.81
N GLY A 59 2.85 2.03 7.37
CA GLY A 59 1.48 2.20 6.89
C GLY A 59 0.57 2.88 7.91
N MET A 60 -0.63 3.28 7.45
CA MET A 60 -1.61 4.06 8.22
C MET A 60 -1.10 5.45 8.69
N SER A 61 0.00 5.95 8.14
CA SER A 61 0.49 7.32 8.40
C SER A 61 0.90 7.99 7.10
N GLU A 62 0.14 8.98 6.67
CA GLU A 62 0.40 9.72 5.44
C GLU A 62 1.74 10.46 5.48
N ALA A 63 2.07 11.09 6.62
CA ALA A 63 3.31 11.83 6.80
C ALA A 63 4.55 10.96 6.51
N ARG A 64 4.50 9.67 6.85
CA ARG A 64 5.58 8.70 6.61
C ARG A 64 5.63 8.20 5.17
N CYS A 65 4.48 8.06 4.51
CA CYS A 65 4.41 7.66 3.12
C CYS A 65 4.74 8.81 2.14
N LYS A 66 4.58 10.07 2.58
CA LYS A 66 4.86 11.29 1.79
C LYS A 66 6.21 11.29 1.05
N PRO A 67 7.36 10.98 1.67
CA PRO A 67 8.65 10.93 0.97
C PRO A 67 8.74 9.88 -0.14
N ILE A 68 8.01 8.77 -0.04
CA ILE A 68 8.00 7.70 -1.04
C ILE A 68 6.99 8.04 -2.15
N LYS A 69 5.80 8.50 -1.75
CA LYS A 69 4.75 9.02 -2.64
C LYS A 69 5.31 10.08 -3.58
N SER A 70 6.11 11.02 -3.09
CA SER A 70 6.66 12.10 -3.93
C SER A 70 7.62 11.63 -5.02
N GLU A 71 8.35 10.53 -4.84
CA GLU A 71 9.22 9.99 -5.90
C GLU A 71 8.41 9.20 -6.94
N ILE A 72 7.39 8.46 -6.51
CA ILE A 72 6.47 7.75 -7.42
C ILE A 72 5.63 8.74 -8.23
N ASP A 73 5.18 9.83 -7.61
CA ASP A 73 4.40 10.87 -8.28
C ASP A 73 5.19 11.56 -9.39
N LYS A 74 6.51 11.73 -9.23
CA LYS A 74 7.38 12.22 -10.31
C LYS A 74 7.34 11.26 -11.50
N ALA A 75 7.42 9.95 -11.27
CA ALA A 75 7.35 8.96 -12.33
C ALA A 75 5.98 8.96 -13.02
N ILE A 76 4.89 9.03 -12.26
CA ILE A 76 3.53 9.11 -12.80
C ILE A 76 3.36 10.36 -13.68
N ARG A 77 3.85 11.52 -13.22
CA ARG A 77 3.79 12.75 -14.03
C ARG A 77 4.59 12.65 -15.33
N MET A 78 5.74 11.97 -15.31
CA MET A 78 6.53 11.71 -16.54
C MET A 78 5.76 10.82 -17.52
N VAL A 79 5.06 9.79 -17.02
CA VAL A 79 4.26 8.89 -17.85
C VAL A 79 3.05 9.58 -18.46
N ALA A 80 2.36 10.41 -17.67
CA ALA A 80 1.18 11.16 -18.13
C ALA A 80 1.54 12.42 -18.94
N ASN A 81 2.83 12.79 -19.02
CA ASN A 81 3.32 14.01 -19.68
C ASN A 81 2.60 15.29 -19.22
N VAL A 82 2.33 15.40 -17.91
CA VAL A 82 1.58 16.51 -17.30
C VAL A 82 2.47 17.42 -16.46
N GLY A 83 2.13 18.71 -16.44
CA GLY A 83 2.80 19.71 -15.60
C GLY A 83 2.54 19.53 -14.11
N LYS A 84 3.18 20.38 -13.28
CA LYS A 84 3.03 20.36 -11.80
C LYS A 84 1.64 20.79 -11.32
N SER A 85 0.90 21.55 -12.13
CA SER A 85 -0.44 22.06 -11.82
C SER A 85 -1.53 20.99 -11.83
N ALA A 86 -1.30 19.86 -12.51
CA ALA A 86 -2.31 18.82 -12.61
C ALA A 86 -2.51 18.11 -11.26
N ALA A 87 -3.78 17.85 -10.94
CA ALA A 87 -4.20 17.17 -9.71
C ALA A 87 -3.81 15.69 -9.73
N MET A 88 -2.91 15.29 -8.82
CA MET A 88 -2.36 13.92 -8.80
C MET A 88 -3.39 12.84 -8.51
N GLU A 89 -4.46 13.15 -7.78
CA GLU A 89 -5.50 12.16 -7.45
C GLU A 89 -6.24 11.74 -8.71
N ARG A 90 -6.71 12.71 -9.51
CA ARG A 90 -7.35 12.45 -10.80
C ARG A 90 -6.48 11.64 -11.75
N ILE A 91 -5.20 12.00 -11.88
CA ILE A 91 -4.25 11.26 -12.74
C ILE A 91 -4.11 9.80 -12.29
N ARG A 92 -4.08 9.53 -10.98
CA ARG A 92 -3.96 8.15 -10.49
C ARG A 92 -5.22 7.34 -10.77
N ASP A 93 -6.39 7.95 -10.63
CA ASP A 93 -7.67 7.30 -10.88
C ASP A 93 -7.81 6.96 -12.37
N GLU A 94 -7.45 7.88 -13.26
CA GLU A 94 -7.47 7.66 -14.72
C GLU A 94 -6.48 6.57 -15.16
N LEU A 95 -5.29 6.53 -14.56
CA LEU A 95 -4.27 5.53 -14.87
C LEU A 95 -4.47 4.20 -14.13
N GLY A 96 -5.45 4.10 -13.22
CA GLY A 96 -5.68 2.91 -12.39
C GLY A 96 -4.50 2.55 -11.49
N ILE A 97 -3.75 3.54 -10.99
CA ILE A 97 -2.56 3.31 -10.15
C ILE A 97 -2.94 3.44 -8.67
N THR A 98 -2.82 2.34 -7.93
CA THR A 98 -3.05 2.33 -6.48
C THR A 98 -2.09 3.27 -5.74
N SER A 99 -2.59 4.04 -4.78
CA SER A 99 -1.74 4.91 -3.98
C SER A 99 -0.79 4.12 -3.07
N VAL A 100 0.40 4.68 -2.81
CA VAL A 100 1.35 4.14 -1.81
C VAL A 100 0.68 3.95 -0.45
N PHE A 101 -0.16 4.93 -0.08
CA PHE A 101 -0.91 4.88 1.17
C PHE A 101 -1.80 3.64 1.24
N MET A 102 -2.64 3.41 0.22
CA MET A 102 -3.53 2.25 0.17
C MET A 102 -2.74 0.93 0.28
N ARG A 103 -1.68 0.77 -0.52
CA ARG A 103 -0.84 -0.45 -0.52
C ARG A 103 -0.23 -0.74 0.85
N THR A 104 0.29 0.30 1.52
CA THR A 104 0.89 0.15 2.85
C THR A 104 -0.14 -0.09 3.95
N SER A 105 -1.33 0.50 3.82
CA SER A 105 -2.45 0.28 4.76
C SER A 105 -2.99 -1.14 4.63
N THR A 106 -3.23 -1.63 3.41
CA THR A 106 -3.64 -3.04 3.17
C THR A 106 -2.59 -4.02 3.65
N ALA A 107 -1.30 -3.74 3.45
CA ALA A 107 -0.22 -4.59 3.98
C ALA A 107 -0.28 -4.68 5.51
N ARG A 108 -0.52 -3.54 6.17
CA ARG A 108 -0.63 -3.46 7.62
C ARG A 108 -1.91 -4.14 8.14
N GLU A 109 -3.05 -3.94 7.49
CA GLU A 109 -4.31 -4.61 7.79
C GLU A 109 -4.17 -6.14 7.67
N ARG A 110 -3.60 -6.62 6.55
CA ARG A 110 -3.27 -8.04 6.38
C ARG A 110 -2.39 -8.54 7.53
N ALA A 111 -1.47 -7.72 8.02
CA ALA A 111 -0.61 -8.11 9.13
C ALA A 111 -1.40 -8.30 10.43
N TYR A 112 -2.36 -7.42 10.73
CA TYR A 112 -3.27 -7.55 11.86
C TYR A 112 -4.07 -8.88 11.83
N HIS A 113 -4.58 -9.26 10.66
CA HIS A 113 -5.35 -10.50 10.51
C HIS A 113 -4.48 -11.76 10.53
N LYS A 114 -3.33 -11.73 9.86
CA LYS A 114 -2.53 -12.93 9.62
C LYS A 114 -1.60 -13.30 10.79
N TRP A 115 -1.10 -12.31 11.54
CA TRP A 115 -0.05 -12.53 12.54
C TRP A 115 -0.37 -12.02 13.97
N PRO A 116 -1.61 -12.15 14.49
CA PRO A 116 -1.93 -11.67 15.84
C PRO A 116 -1.16 -12.43 16.94
N THR A 117 -0.92 -13.73 16.74
CA THR A 117 -0.29 -14.64 17.72
C THR A 117 1.15 -15.02 17.37
N SER A 118 1.77 -14.34 16.40
CA SER A 118 3.14 -14.67 15.97
C SER A 118 4.16 -14.39 17.08
N LYS A 119 5.23 -15.20 17.15
CA LYS A 119 6.40 -14.92 18.02
C LYS A 119 7.35 -13.88 17.43
N THR A 120 7.04 -13.35 16.25
CA THR A 120 7.88 -12.39 15.54
C THR A 120 7.54 -10.96 15.93
N TRP A 121 8.42 -10.03 15.54
CA TRP A 121 8.26 -8.60 15.76
C TRP A 121 6.95 -7.99 15.23
N ILE A 122 6.28 -8.66 14.29
CA ILE A 122 5.00 -8.22 13.74
C ILE A 122 3.92 -8.25 14.83
N ALA A 123 3.93 -9.24 15.73
CA ALA A 123 2.99 -9.29 16.84
C ALA A 123 3.23 -8.16 17.85
N ASP A 124 4.50 -7.80 18.10
CA ASP A 124 4.84 -6.64 18.93
C ASP A 124 4.34 -5.33 18.30
N LEU A 125 4.42 -5.20 16.96
CA LEU A 125 3.89 -4.07 16.22
C LEU A 125 2.36 -3.97 16.30
N ILE A 126 1.66 -5.11 16.35
CA ILE A 126 0.21 -5.18 16.51
C ILE A 126 -0.21 -4.79 17.93
N LYS A 127 0.48 -5.32 18.95
CA LYS A 127 0.24 -5.04 20.38
C LYS A 127 0.53 -3.59 20.75
N ALA A 128 1.49 -2.95 20.08
CA ALA A 128 1.80 -1.53 20.23
C ALA A 128 1.38 -0.74 18.98
N PRO A 129 0.07 -0.52 18.77
CA PRO A 129 -0.41 0.19 17.59
C PRO A 129 0.13 1.62 17.59
N MET A 130 0.34 2.14 16.38
CA MET A 130 0.92 3.46 16.20
C MET A 130 -0.10 4.53 16.56
N LYS A 131 0.19 5.28 17.63
CA LYS A 131 -0.58 6.48 17.97
C LYS A 131 -0.20 7.60 16.99
N ALA A 132 -1.03 7.85 15.99
CA ALA A 132 -0.95 9.08 15.19
C ALA A 132 -1.78 10.17 15.88
N ARG A 133 -1.19 11.34 16.16
CA ARG A 133 -1.88 12.51 16.74
C ARG A 133 -2.86 13.17 15.76
N MET A 134 -2.78 12.84 14.47
CA MET A 134 -3.74 13.24 13.44
C MET A 134 -4.50 12.02 12.92
N VAL A 135 -5.78 12.25 12.65
CA VAL A 135 -6.84 11.32 12.31
C VAL A 135 -6.31 10.06 11.63
N THR A 136 -6.32 8.95 12.38
CA THR A 136 -6.28 7.63 11.78
C THR A 136 -7.66 7.42 11.19
N TRP A 137 -7.80 7.37 9.86
CA TRP A 137 -9.09 7.23 9.17
C TRP A 137 -9.88 5.96 9.57
N LEU A 138 -9.26 5.04 10.30
CA LEU A 138 -9.85 3.85 10.90
C LEU A 138 -10.08 3.98 12.42
N GLN A 139 -10.24 5.19 12.95
CA GLN A 139 -10.93 5.32 14.23
C GLN A 139 -12.42 5.17 13.96
N PRO A 140 -13.09 4.15 14.53
CA PRO A 140 -14.53 4.24 14.69
C PRO A 140 -14.80 5.54 15.45
N LEU A 141 -15.68 6.38 14.91
CA LEU A 141 -16.33 7.41 15.71
C LEU A 141 -16.96 6.70 16.92
N GLY A 142 -16.35 6.85 18.10
CA GLY A 142 -16.86 6.25 19.34
C GLY A 142 -15.85 5.38 20.07
N LYS A 143 -15.02 6.01 20.89
CA LYS A 143 -14.59 5.40 22.16
C LYS A 143 -15.07 6.28 23.30
N SER A 144 -16.40 6.38 23.43
CA SER A 144 -17.03 6.62 24.73
C SER A 144 -16.99 5.29 25.53
N PRO A 145 -16.87 5.35 26.87
CA PRO A 145 -16.64 4.19 27.73
C PRO A 145 -17.94 3.43 28.03
N ILE A 146 -18.66 2.96 26.99
CA ILE A 146 -20.01 2.38 27.17
C ILE A 146 -20.19 0.98 26.57
N TYR A 147 -19.25 0.44 25.79
CA TYR A 147 -19.37 -0.94 25.29
C TYR A 147 -18.26 -1.82 25.84
N ASP A 148 -18.43 -2.18 27.12
CA ASP A 148 -18.01 -3.48 27.63
C ASP A 148 -19.09 -4.50 27.22
N ASP A 149 -18.66 -5.71 26.87
CA ASP A 149 -19.49 -6.92 26.63
C ASP A 149 -20.43 -6.98 25.40
N ARG A 150 -19.89 -7.31 24.21
CA ARG A 150 -20.61 -8.17 23.23
C ARG A 150 -19.66 -9.12 22.48
N PRO A 151 -20.07 -10.39 22.25
CA PRO A 151 -19.18 -11.44 21.75
C PRO A 151 -18.94 -11.38 20.24
N VAL A 152 -17.80 -11.95 19.85
CA VAL A 152 -17.28 -12.13 18.49
C VAL A 152 -18.12 -13.12 17.68
N HIS A 153 -18.71 -12.69 16.55
CA HIS A 153 -18.66 -13.32 15.22
C HIS A 153 -19.75 -12.74 14.30
N THR A 154 -19.56 -12.94 12.98
CA THR A 154 -20.52 -12.77 11.87
C THR A 154 -20.87 -11.33 11.51
N ASP A 155 -20.23 -10.82 10.43
CA ASP A 155 -20.81 -9.92 9.41
C ASP A 155 -19.70 -9.31 8.53
N ALA A 156 -18.48 -9.17 9.07
CA ALA A 156 -17.33 -8.66 8.30
C ALA A 156 -16.84 -9.63 7.20
N ASP A 157 -17.01 -10.95 7.40
CA ASP A 157 -16.62 -11.97 6.42
C ASP A 157 -17.54 -12.04 5.19
N GLN A 158 -18.81 -11.65 5.31
CA GLN A 158 -19.75 -11.63 4.19
C GLN A 158 -19.46 -10.49 3.20
N LEU A 159 -19.10 -9.30 3.72
CA LEU A 159 -18.69 -8.17 2.88
C LEU A 159 -17.34 -8.41 2.19
N TRP A 160 -16.46 -9.19 2.84
CA TRP A 160 -15.18 -9.60 2.28
C TRP A 160 -15.37 -10.59 1.11
N GLN A 161 -16.30 -11.54 1.20
CA GLN A 161 -16.59 -12.46 0.09
C GLN A 161 -17.24 -11.78 -1.12
N ILE A 162 -18.10 -10.79 -0.90
CA ILE A 162 -18.72 -10.00 -1.99
C ILE A 162 -17.66 -9.15 -2.72
N PHE A 163 -16.69 -8.60 -1.99
CA PHE A 163 -15.60 -7.83 -2.60
C PHE A 163 -14.63 -8.72 -3.39
N TYR A 164 -14.28 -9.90 -2.86
CA TYR A 164 -13.38 -10.86 -3.52
C TYR A 164 -13.99 -11.50 -4.78
N THR A 165 -15.31 -11.74 -4.81
CA THR A 165 -16.02 -12.27 -5.99
C THR A 165 -16.16 -11.26 -7.11
N PHE A 166 -16.26 -9.96 -6.81
CA PHE A 166 -16.40 -8.90 -7.82
C PHE A 166 -15.08 -8.58 -8.56
N GLU A 167 -13.93 -8.66 -7.89
CA GLU A 167 -12.62 -8.42 -8.51
C GLU A 167 -12.04 -9.64 -9.25
N PHE A 168 -12.47 -10.86 -8.94
CA PHE A 168 -11.93 -12.08 -9.56
C PHE A 168 -12.59 -12.45 -10.91
N GLN A 169 -13.79 -11.94 -11.23
CA GLN A 169 -14.48 -12.24 -12.49
C GLN A 169 -14.05 -11.39 -13.70
N ARG A 170 -13.11 -10.43 -13.54
CA ARG A 170 -12.61 -9.58 -14.64
C ARG A 170 -11.30 -10.05 -15.30
N SER A 171 -10.83 -11.26 -15.03
CA SER A 171 -9.65 -11.83 -15.71
C SER A 171 -9.94 -13.22 -16.29
N PRO A 172 -9.99 -13.39 -17.63
CA PRO A 172 -10.34 -14.67 -18.23
C PRO A 172 -9.07 -15.47 -18.58
N VAL A 173 -8.36 -16.02 -17.59
CA VAL A 173 -7.44 -17.16 -17.84
C VAL A 173 -7.30 -17.98 -16.55
N GLY A 174 -8.01 -19.11 -16.49
CA GLY A 174 -7.87 -20.08 -15.42
C GLY A 174 -6.51 -20.78 -15.47
N THR A 175 -5.82 -20.86 -14.32
CA THR A 175 -4.81 -21.90 -14.08
C THR A 175 -4.94 -22.43 -12.66
N ASN A 176 -5.16 -23.73 -12.63
CA ASN A 176 -5.32 -24.62 -11.49
C ASN A 176 -3.94 -24.84 -10.83
N TRP A 177 -3.79 -24.47 -9.56
CA TRP A 177 -2.59 -24.81 -8.79
C TRP A 177 -2.99 -25.70 -7.61
N LYS A 178 -2.94 -27.01 -7.83
CA LYS A 178 -2.74 -27.97 -6.74
C LYS A 178 -1.32 -27.76 -6.18
N THR A 179 -1.20 -27.45 -4.91
CA THR A 179 0.08 -27.42 -4.20
C THR A 179 0.51 -28.85 -3.85
N PRO A 180 1.76 -29.27 -4.13
CA PRO A 180 2.26 -30.59 -3.76
C PRO A 180 3.05 -30.50 -2.46
N TRP A 181 2.38 -30.63 -1.32
CA TRP A 181 2.99 -31.03 -0.05
C TRP A 181 1.93 -31.84 0.69
N GLY A 182 2.25 -33.11 0.94
CA GLY A 182 1.34 -34.13 1.50
C GLY A 182 1.02 -33.96 2.97
#